data_AF-A0A1I2DCC2-F1
#
_entry.id   AF-A0A1I2DCC2-F1
#
_cell.length_a   1.000
_cell.length_b   1.000
_cell.length_c   1.000
_cell.angle_alpha   90.00
_cell.angle_beta   90.00
_cell.angle_gamma   90.00
#
_symmetry.space_group_name_H-M   'P 1'
#
loop_
_entity.id
_entity.type
_entity.pdbx_description
1 polymer ?
#
loop_
_entity_poly.entity_id
_entity_poly.type
_entity_poly.pdbx_seq_one_letter_code
_entity_poly.pdbx_strand_id
1 'polypeptide(L)'
;MKHYYHLKCSFSSFGLLLTIMIFFSACHSQGEKKQSEKSEKEEIESAAIENQLKEDLKKSKLILYSLPSPLETSMLIKKAGATFDKTRLNSPGNISKYNTNLKMALNLGIYSADLSYSSLFDQSETTIEYMNVARQLAEELGVLGIVDEATIKKLEENMNNREVVMDIISETYMNANAYLSDNNRAAVSVMVLAGGWIEGLYLASSLTNGSVENNKNLVERILYQKLSLETLLNMLETYQDNPDIAKLIGIFKELQAAFDKVTIVNTSPIEAITDTVRRLTTIRAESEIEIEPEDFVRLCKKIEEIRSDFVS
;
A
#
# COMPACT_ATOMS: atom_id res chain seq x y z
N MET A 1 66.08 -42.03 -27.60
CA MET A 1 66.82 -40.91 -28.22
C MET A 1 66.62 -40.99 -29.72
N LYS A 2 65.83 -40.04 -30.28
CA LYS A 2 65.80 -39.45 -31.65
C LYS A 2 66.06 -40.35 -32.87
N HIS A 3 65.38 -40.24 -34.01
CA HIS A 3 64.05 -39.79 -34.45
C HIS A 3 64.01 -40.17 -35.94
N TYR A 4 62.91 -40.75 -36.41
CA TYR A 4 62.67 -41.13 -37.81
C TYR A 4 62.25 -39.91 -38.67
N TYR A 5 62.79 -39.83 -39.91
CA TYR A 5 62.27 -39.35 -41.22
C TYR A 5 61.42 -38.03 -41.29
N HIS A 6 61.53 -37.12 -42.27
CA HIS A 6 61.60 -37.26 -43.73
C HIS A 6 62.21 -36.01 -44.43
N LEU A 7 63.01 -36.27 -45.48
CA LEU A 7 63.29 -35.48 -46.70
C LEU A 7 61.99 -35.38 -47.55
N LYS A 8 61.66 -34.43 -48.45
CA LYS A 8 62.34 -33.31 -49.16
C LYS A 8 61.29 -32.63 -50.09
N CYS A 9 61.49 -31.33 -50.39
CA CYS A 9 61.11 -30.56 -51.63
C CYS A 9 59.64 -30.54 -52.10
N SER A 10 59.04 -29.46 -52.62
CA SER A 10 59.52 -28.43 -53.56
C SER A 10 58.50 -27.26 -53.52
N PHE A 11 58.92 -26.02 -53.22
CA PHE A 11 59.17 -24.91 -54.17
C PHE A 11 57.95 -24.40 -54.96
N SER A 12 57.44 -23.22 -54.59
CA SER A 12 57.31 -22.09 -55.53
C SER A 12 57.08 -20.77 -54.79
N SER A 13 57.97 -19.83 -55.07
CA SER A 13 58.04 -18.43 -54.66
C SER A 13 56.89 -17.56 -55.16
N PHE A 14 56.48 -16.55 -54.38
CA PHE A 14 56.50 -15.12 -54.75
C PHE A 14 56.07 -14.31 -53.49
N GLY A 15 56.89 -13.44 -52.92
CA GLY A 15 56.89 -12.00 -53.25
C GLY A 15 55.85 -11.27 -52.39
N LEU A 16 56.18 -10.84 -51.16
CA LEU A 16 56.72 -9.51 -50.82
C LEU A 16 55.63 -8.42 -50.63
N LEU A 17 55.72 -7.77 -49.46
CA LEU A 17 55.32 -6.40 -49.11
C LEU A 17 53.84 -6.04 -48.86
N LEU A 18 53.53 -5.91 -47.58
CA LEU A 18 53.07 -4.68 -46.90
C LEU A 18 52.44 -3.59 -47.79
N THR A 19 51.15 -3.33 -47.63
CA THR A 19 50.62 -1.96 -47.72
C THR A 19 49.38 -1.80 -46.84
N ILE A 20 49.56 -1.01 -45.79
CA ILE A 20 48.51 -0.41 -44.97
C ILE A 20 47.72 0.54 -45.88
N MET A 21 46.41 0.32 -46.04
CA MET A 21 45.49 1.31 -46.57
C MET A 21 44.48 1.68 -45.49
N ILE A 22 44.75 2.84 -44.89
CA ILE A 22 43.86 3.61 -44.04
C ILE A 22 42.76 4.17 -44.94
N PHE A 23 41.51 3.75 -44.75
CA PHE A 23 40.36 4.47 -45.30
C PHE A 23 39.98 5.59 -44.33
N PHE A 24 40.59 6.76 -44.54
CA PHE A 24 39.97 8.03 -44.15
C PHE A 24 38.93 8.39 -45.22
N SER A 25 37.65 8.14 -44.94
CA SER A 25 36.58 8.88 -45.60
C SER A 25 36.29 10.13 -44.77
N ALA A 26 37.00 11.20 -45.13
CA ALA A 26 36.61 12.56 -44.80
C ALA A 26 35.43 12.94 -45.71
N CYS A 27 34.23 13.02 -45.14
CA CYS A 27 33.13 13.78 -45.74
C CYS A 27 32.97 15.05 -44.89
N HIS A 28 33.42 16.16 -45.46
CA HIS A 28 33.27 17.51 -44.93
C HIS A 28 32.16 18.21 -45.73
N SER A 29 30.95 18.28 -45.17
CA SER A 29 30.01 19.38 -45.44
C SER A 29 29.05 19.53 -44.26
N GLN A 30 29.30 20.60 -43.50
CA GLN A 30 28.43 21.34 -42.57
C GLN A 30 27.03 20.78 -42.21
N GLY A 31 26.89 20.44 -40.92
CA GLY A 31 25.91 21.06 -40.03
C GLY A 31 24.45 20.58 -40.07
N GLU A 32 24.10 19.62 -39.21
CA GLU A 32 23.18 19.81 -38.06
C GLU A 32 22.93 18.46 -37.34
N LYS A 33 22.98 18.48 -36.00
CA LYS A 33 22.71 17.34 -35.12
C LYS A 33 21.21 17.07 -35.05
N LYS A 34 20.79 15.79 -35.10
CA LYS A 34 19.98 15.15 -34.04
C LYS A 34 19.71 13.67 -34.33
N GLN A 35 20.28 12.86 -33.45
CA GLN A 35 19.92 11.48 -33.15
C GLN A 35 19.10 11.55 -31.85
N SER A 36 17.79 11.28 -31.88
CA SER A 36 16.93 11.16 -30.68
C SER A 36 15.55 10.64 -31.08
N GLU A 37 15.37 9.33 -31.20
CA GLU A 37 14.03 8.71 -31.27
C GLU A 37 13.97 7.35 -30.53
N LYS A 38 15.07 6.90 -29.92
CA LYS A 38 15.16 5.61 -29.22
C LYS A 38 15.19 5.71 -27.69
N SER A 39 15.47 6.88 -27.10
CA SER A 39 15.40 7.08 -25.63
C SER A 39 14.01 7.53 -25.15
N GLU A 40 13.20 8.14 -26.02
CA GLU A 40 11.94 8.75 -25.61
C GLU A 40 10.85 7.72 -25.28
N LYS A 41 10.83 6.55 -25.94
CA LYS A 41 9.88 5.47 -25.60
C LYS A 41 10.19 4.77 -24.29
N GLU A 42 11.47 4.54 -23.98
CA GLU A 42 11.89 3.93 -22.71
C GLU A 42 11.71 4.91 -21.54
N GLU A 43 11.95 6.22 -21.74
CA GLU A 43 11.68 7.26 -20.74
C GLU A 43 10.17 7.52 -20.53
N ILE A 44 9.34 7.42 -21.56
CA ILE A 44 7.87 7.56 -21.44
C ILE A 44 7.27 6.34 -20.73
N GLU A 45 7.75 5.13 -21.02
CA GLU A 45 7.28 3.89 -20.36
C GLU A 45 7.75 3.83 -18.91
N SER A 46 9.00 4.23 -18.61
CA SER A 46 9.48 4.34 -17.23
C SER A 46 8.78 5.45 -16.45
N ALA A 47 8.49 6.59 -17.09
CA ALA A 47 7.73 7.68 -16.46
C ALA A 47 6.25 7.33 -16.27
N ALA A 48 5.65 6.56 -17.18
CA ALA A 48 4.28 6.06 -17.02
C ALA A 48 4.18 5.06 -15.87
N ILE A 49 5.13 4.13 -15.76
CA ILE A 49 5.24 3.17 -14.64
C ILE A 49 5.51 3.91 -13.33
N GLU A 50 6.42 4.90 -13.31
CA GLU A 50 6.73 5.69 -12.12
C GLU A 50 5.54 6.58 -11.69
N ASN A 51 4.77 7.12 -12.64
CA ASN A 51 3.56 7.90 -12.35
C ASN A 51 2.41 7.01 -11.85
N GLN A 52 2.24 5.83 -12.44
CA GLN A 52 1.27 4.84 -11.98
C GLN A 52 1.63 4.32 -10.58
N LEU A 53 2.92 4.04 -10.32
CA LEU A 53 3.42 3.69 -8.99
C LEU A 53 3.21 4.83 -7.99
N LYS A 54 3.46 6.09 -8.36
CA LYS A 54 3.17 7.25 -7.50
C LYS A 54 1.68 7.42 -7.25
N GLU A 55 0.84 7.12 -8.23
CA GLU A 55 -0.62 7.18 -8.10
C GLU A 55 -1.15 6.04 -7.22
N ASP A 56 -0.64 4.83 -7.38
CA ASP A 56 -0.98 3.65 -6.59
C ASP A 56 -0.41 3.74 -5.17
N LEU A 57 0.77 4.33 -4.99
CA LEU A 57 1.32 4.72 -3.68
C LEU A 57 0.49 5.85 -3.05
N LYS A 58 0.00 6.81 -3.84
CA LYS A 58 -0.88 7.88 -3.35
C LYS A 58 -2.26 7.33 -2.98
N LYS A 59 -2.81 6.37 -3.73
CA LYS A 59 -4.06 5.65 -3.44
C LYS A 59 -3.89 4.73 -2.23
N SER A 60 -2.77 4.00 -2.12
CA SER A 60 -2.42 3.16 -0.96
C SER A 60 -2.20 4.00 0.29
N LYS A 61 -1.51 5.14 0.16
CA LYS A 61 -1.41 6.17 1.20
C LYS A 61 -2.80 6.68 1.53
N LEU A 62 -3.62 7.06 0.55
CA LEU A 62 -5.00 7.48 0.76
C LEU A 62 -5.88 6.40 1.38
N ILE A 63 -5.56 5.10 1.25
CA ILE A 63 -6.29 3.98 1.88
C ILE A 63 -5.78 3.72 3.30
N LEU A 64 -4.47 3.74 3.53
CA LEU A 64 -3.89 3.72 4.89
C LEU A 64 -4.28 4.98 5.70
N TYR A 65 -4.37 6.12 5.00
CA TYR A 65 -4.94 7.39 5.46
C TYR A 65 -6.45 7.51 5.16
N SER A 66 -7.11 6.44 4.66
CA SER A 66 -8.57 6.47 4.42
C SER A 66 -9.32 6.15 5.68
N LEU A 67 -8.70 5.48 6.66
CA LEU A 67 -9.07 5.74 8.04
C LEU A 67 -9.21 7.26 8.16
N PRO A 68 -10.31 7.82 8.69
CA PRO A 68 -10.28 9.22 9.11
C PRO A 68 -8.94 9.45 9.81
N SER A 69 -8.03 10.24 9.21
CA SER A 69 -6.58 9.95 9.24
C SER A 69 -6.15 9.32 10.58
N PRO A 70 -5.34 8.25 10.64
CA PRO A 70 -4.94 7.64 11.91
C PRO A 70 -4.50 8.68 12.97
N LEU A 71 -3.99 9.84 12.53
CA LEU A 71 -3.73 11.04 13.32
C LEU A 71 -4.99 11.83 13.76
N GLU A 72 -5.92 12.12 12.84
CA GLU A 72 -7.19 12.80 13.13
C GLU A 72 -8.10 11.98 14.04
N THR A 73 -8.20 10.67 13.79
CA THR A 73 -9.04 9.76 14.59
C THR A 73 -8.41 9.47 15.93
N SER A 74 -7.10 9.25 16.03
CA SER A 74 -6.44 9.13 17.33
C SER A 74 -6.52 10.40 18.18
N MET A 75 -6.42 11.58 17.57
CA MET A 75 -6.64 12.85 18.27
C MET A 75 -8.10 13.00 18.75
N LEU A 76 -9.08 12.57 17.95
CA LEU A 76 -10.50 12.57 18.34
C LEU A 76 -10.81 11.52 19.42
N ILE A 77 -10.21 10.33 19.33
CA ILE A 77 -10.32 9.21 20.28
C ILE A 77 -9.73 9.58 21.65
N LYS A 78 -8.54 10.20 21.69
CA LYS A 78 -7.93 10.70 22.93
C LYS A 78 -8.75 11.85 23.53
N LYS A 79 -9.27 12.76 22.70
CA LYS A 79 -10.16 13.85 23.14
C LYS A 79 -11.52 13.36 23.64
N ALA A 80 -12.00 12.21 23.14
CA ALA A 80 -13.21 11.53 23.59
C ALA A 80 -13.05 10.74 24.90
N GLY A 81 -11.83 10.63 25.44
CA GLY A 81 -11.56 9.91 26.68
C GLY A 81 -11.55 8.39 26.55
N ALA A 82 -11.47 7.86 25.32
CA ALA A 82 -11.36 6.43 25.10
C ALA A 82 -10.03 5.90 25.66
N THR A 83 -10.07 4.73 26.30
CA THR A 83 -8.90 4.04 26.84
C THR A 83 -8.43 2.95 25.88
N PHE A 84 -7.13 2.67 25.89
CA PHE A 84 -6.59 1.53 25.18
C PHE A 84 -7.24 0.22 25.66
N ASP A 85 -7.59 -0.64 24.72
CA ASP A 85 -8.19 -1.95 24.99
C ASP A 85 -7.55 -3.01 24.09
N LYS A 86 -6.60 -3.77 24.66
CA LYS A 86 -5.89 -4.84 23.95
C LYS A 86 -6.82 -5.96 23.51
N THR A 87 -7.97 -6.15 24.16
CA THR A 87 -8.90 -7.26 23.86
C THR A 87 -9.59 -7.10 22.52
N ARG A 88 -9.57 -5.89 21.95
CA ARG A 88 -10.14 -5.60 20.63
C ARG A 88 -9.22 -6.01 19.51
N LEU A 89 -7.91 -6.00 19.75
CA LEU A 89 -6.88 -6.29 18.76
C LEU A 89 -6.82 -7.78 18.42
N ASN A 90 -6.26 -8.11 17.26
CA ASN A 90 -6.07 -9.50 16.86
C ASN A 90 -5.04 -10.17 17.78
N SER A 91 -5.34 -11.32 18.36
CA SER A 91 -4.38 -11.97 19.27
C SER A 91 -3.12 -12.41 18.50
N PRO A 92 -1.90 -12.04 18.94
CA PRO A 92 -0.65 -12.54 18.35
C PRO A 92 -0.57 -14.07 18.24
N GLY A 93 -1.23 -14.79 19.14
CA GLY A 93 -1.33 -16.25 19.12
C GLY A 93 -2.08 -16.82 17.89
N ASN A 94 -2.84 -15.99 17.17
CA ASN A 94 -3.54 -16.39 15.96
C ASN A 94 -2.60 -16.57 14.76
N ILE A 95 -1.32 -16.19 14.83
CA ILE A 95 -0.38 -16.32 13.70
C ILE A 95 -0.36 -17.73 13.10
N SER A 96 -0.42 -18.76 13.95
CA SER A 96 -0.45 -20.16 13.54
C SER A 96 -1.66 -20.57 12.69
N LYS A 97 -2.72 -19.75 12.65
CA LYS A 97 -3.94 -19.97 11.86
C LYS A 97 -3.80 -19.48 10.41
N TYR A 98 -2.79 -18.65 10.11
CA TYR A 98 -2.65 -17.98 8.83
C TYR A 98 -1.73 -18.78 7.90
N ASN A 99 -2.28 -19.83 7.30
CA ASN A 99 -1.53 -20.83 6.51
C ASN A 99 -1.74 -20.73 4.99
N THR A 100 -2.38 -19.66 4.51
CA THR A 100 -2.59 -19.40 3.08
C THR A 100 -2.20 -17.96 2.75
N ASN A 101 -1.84 -17.68 1.50
CA ASN A 101 -1.49 -16.34 1.05
C ASN A 101 -2.60 -15.32 1.34
N LEU A 102 -3.86 -15.70 1.14
CA LEU A 102 -5.01 -14.85 1.48
C LEU A 102 -5.03 -14.51 2.98
N LYS A 103 -4.96 -15.53 3.86
CA LYS A 103 -4.99 -15.31 5.32
C LYS A 103 -3.79 -14.50 5.79
N MET A 104 -2.58 -14.82 5.31
CA MET A 104 -1.36 -14.08 5.68
C MET A 104 -1.42 -12.63 5.21
N ALA A 105 -1.87 -12.37 3.98
CA ALA A 105 -1.94 -11.02 3.44
C ALA A 105 -2.97 -10.16 4.18
N LEU A 106 -4.19 -10.66 4.37
CA LEU A 106 -5.21 -9.97 5.16
C LEU A 106 -4.71 -9.68 6.57
N ASN A 107 -4.09 -10.67 7.23
CA ASN A 107 -3.64 -10.50 8.60
C ASN A 107 -2.36 -9.66 8.74
N LEU A 108 -1.52 -9.57 7.72
CA LEU A 108 -0.45 -8.58 7.67
C LEU A 108 -1.04 -7.17 7.71
N GLY A 109 -2.11 -6.92 6.95
CA GLY A 109 -2.87 -5.67 7.00
C GLY A 109 -3.46 -5.41 8.39
N ILE A 110 -4.16 -6.39 8.95
CA ILE A 110 -4.80 -6.32 10.28
C ILE A 110 -3.77 -5.99 11.37
N TYR A 111 -2.67 -6.75 11.45
CA TYR A 111 -1.64 -6.48 12.47
C TYR A 111 -0.90 -5.17 12.26
N SER A 112 -0.82 -4.66 11.03
CA SER A 112 -0.28 -3.32 10.77
C SER A 112 -1.20 -2.21 11.32
N ALA A 113 -2.52 -2.42 11.26
CA ALA A 113 -3.49 -1.54 11.89
C ALA A 113 -3.46 -1.67 13.43
N ASP A 114 -3.35 -2.87 13.98
CA ASP A 114 -3.21 -3.10 15.44
C ASP A 114 -1.93 -2.47 15.99
N LEU A 115 -0.82 -2.62 15.28
CA LEU A 115 0.47 -1.98 15.56
C LEU A 115 0.34 -0.45 15.61
N SER A 116 -0.36 0.11 14.62
CA SER A 116 -0.64 1.54 14.55
C SER A 116 -1.50 1.98 15.74
N TYR A 117 -2.56 1.23 16.04
CA TYR A 117 -3.44 1.50 17.17
C TYR A 117 -2.71 1.45 18.51
N SER A 118 -1.90 0.44 18.78
CA SER A 118 -1.13 0.38 20.03
C SER A 118 -0.13 1.52 20.17
N SER A 119 0.51 1.92 19.07
CA SER A 119 1.40 3.09 19.04
C SER A 119 0.68 4.38 19.38
N LEU A 120 -0.55 4.56 18.89
CA LEU A 120 -1.37 5.75 19.15
C LEU A 120 -1.69 5.96 20.64
N PHE A 121 -1.73 4.88 21.41
CA PHE A 121 -1.99 4.88 22.86
C PHE A 121 -0.72 4.73 23.70
N ASP A 122 0.46 4.97 23.10
CA ASP A 122 1.76 4.91 23.78
C ASP A 122 2.08 3.51 24.38
N GLN A 123 1.49 2.43 23.83
CA GLN A 123 1.65 1.06 24.32
C GLN A 123 2.89 0.38 23.71
N SER A 124 4.08 0.83 24.09
CA SER A 124 5.36 0.42 23.49
C SER A 124 5.56 -1.10 23.41
N GLU A 125 5.30 -1.84 24.50
CA GLU A 125 5.46 -3.31 24.52
C GLU A 125 4.52 -4.00 23.54
N THR A 126 3.26 -3.55 23.48
CA THR A 126 2.26 -4.11 22.57
C THR A 126 2.58 -3.75 21.12
N THR A 127 3.09 -2.54 20.86
CA THR A 127 3.59 -2.13 19.54
C THR A 127 4.72 -3.03 19.07
N ILE A 128 5.71 -3.34 19.91
CA ILE A 128 6.81 -4.25 19.55
C ILE A 128 6.29 -5.67 19.28
N GLU A 129 5.34 -6.16 20.08
CA GLU A 129 4.69 -7.45 19.88
C GLU A 129 4.03 -7.54 18.49
N TYR A 130 3.19 -6.57 18.12
CA TYR A 130 2.52 -6.55 16.82
C TYR A 130 3.47 -6.37 15.65
N MET A 131 4.55 -5.60 15.81
CA MET A 131 5.58 -5.45 14.79
C MET A 131 6.25 -6.81 14.49
N ASN A 132 6.56 -7.60 15.52
CA ASN A 132 7.18 -8.91 15.32
C ASN A 132 6.26 -9.87 14.55
N VAL A 133 4.96 -9.86 14.86
CA VAL A 133 3.96 -10.67 14.16
C VAL A 133 3.81 -10.22 12.70
N ALA A 134 3.71 -8.92 12.46
CA ALA A 134 3.65 -8.36 11.11
C ALA A 134 4.92 -8.71 10.30
N ARG A 135 6.11 -8.65 10.93
CA ARG A 135 7.37 -9.07 10.30
C ARG A 135 7.33 -10.54 9.92
N GLN A 136 6.90 -11.42 10.81
CA GLN A 136 6.82 -12.85 10.51
C GLN A 136 5.86 -13.14 9.34
N LEU A 137 4.71 -12.47 9.27
CA LEU A 137 3.82 -12.62 8.11
C LEU A 137 4.43 -12.07 6.83
N ALA A 138 5.15 -10.95 6.91
CA ALA A 138 5.91 -10.40 5.79
C ALA A 138 7.02 -11.37 5.33
N GLU A 139 7.67 -12.08 6.24
CA GLU A 139 8.65 -13.13 5.95
C GLU A 139 8.03 -14.31 5.22
N GLU A 140 6.91 -14.83 5.72
CA GLU A 140 6.19 -15.95 5.11
C GLU A 140 5.60 -15.59 3.75
N LEU A 141 5.22 -14.32 3.56
CA LEU A 141 4.88 -13.76 2.27
C LEU A 141 6.12 -13.46 1.41
N GLY A 142 7.35 -13.59 1.88
CA GLY A 142 8.56 -13.34 1.08
C GLY A 142 8.80 -11.87 0.74
N VAL A 143 8.44 -10.96 1.65
CA VAL A 143 8.70 -9.50 1.54
C VAL A 143 9.59 -8.97 2.66
N LEU A 144 10.32 -9.86 3.34
CA LEU A 144 11.21 -9.53 4.48
C LEU A 144 12.22 -8.42 4.18
N GLY A 145 12.68 -8.28 2.93
CA GLY A 145 13.72 -7.30 2.54
C GLY A 145 13.38 -5.83 2.81
N ILE A 146 12.16 -5.53 3.29
CA ILE A 146 11.66 -4.17 3.52
C ILE A 146 11.45 -3.89 5.01
N VAL A 147 11.34 -4.92 5.86
CA VAL A 147 11.23 -4.80 7.31
C VAL A 147 12.53 -5.28 7.93
N ASP A 148 13.61 -4.53 7.68
CA ASP A 148 14.95 -4.87 8.14
C ASP A 148 15.20 -4.53 9.62
N GLU A 149 16.28 -5.05 10.18
CA GLU A 149 16.70 -4.76 11.56
C GLU A 149 16.89 -3.25 11.81
N ALA A 150 17.25 -2.49 10.79
CA ALA A 150 17.43 -1.04 10.90
C ALA A 150 16.09 -0.33 11.14
N THR A 151 15.03 -0.76 10.46
CA THR A 151 13.65 -0.26 10.66
C THR A 151 13.17 -0.54 12.07
N ILE A 152 13.41 -1.76 12.56
CA ILE A 152 13.05 -2.17 13.94
C ILE A 152 13.77 -1.31 14.95
N LYS A 153 15.09 -1.14 14.80
CA LYS A 153 15.89 -0.33 15.71
C LYS A 153 15.43 1.13 15.72
N LYS A 154 15.13 1.71 14.55
CA LYS A 154 14.55 3.07 14.46
C LYS A 154 13.23 3.15 15.22
N LEU A 155 12.37 2.15 15.09
CA LEU A 155 11.10 2.10 15.79
C LEU A 155 11.33 2.07 17.32
N GLU A 156 12.17 1.16 17.81
CA GLU A 156 12.53 1.01 19.23
C GLU A 156 13.12 2.29 19.83
N GLU A 157 14.05 2.94 19.12
CA GLU A 157 14.70 4.19 19.56
C GLU A 157 13.73 5.38 19.63
N ASN A 158 12.63 5.33 18.87
CA ASN A 158 11.65 6.40 18.77
C ASN A 158 10.32 6.09 19.48
N MET A 159 10.21 5.02 20.27
CA MET A 159 8.97 4.58 20.95
C MET A 159 8.24 5.67 21.75
N ASN A 160 8.98 6.65 22.27
CA ASN A 160 8.41 7.78 23.02
C ASN A 160 7.89 8.93 22.13
N ASN A 161 8.04 8.82 20.81
CA ASN A 161 7.61 9.80 19.83
C ASN A 161 6.59 9.17 18.87
N ARG A 162 5.32 9.25 19.26
CA ARG A 162 4.18 8.71 18.51
C ARG A 162 4.16 9.10 17.04
N GLU A 163 4.47 10.35 16.71
CA GLU A 163 4.44 10.83 15.32
C GLU A 163 5.51 10.13 14.49
N VAL A 164 6.73 10.05 15.02
CA VAL A 164 7.84 9.35 14.36
C VAL A 164 7.57 7.85 14.23
N VAL A 165 7.04 7.21 15.28
CA VAL A 165 6.69 5.78 15.23
C VAL A 165 5.65 5.52 14.14
N MET A 166 4.61 6.36 14.07
CA MET A 166 3.57 6.24 13.05
C MET A 166 4.09 6.48 11.64
N ASP A 167 5.01 7.43 11.46
CA ASP A 167 5.64 7.68 10.16
C ASP A 167 6.47 6.46 9.72
N ILE A 168 7.26 5.87 10.64
CA ILE A 168 8.03 4.64 10.38
C ILE A 168 7.08 3.50 9.97
N ILE A 169 6.04 3.23 10.77
CA ILE A 169 5.07 2.16 10.47
C ILE A 169 4.44 2.36 9.09
N SER A 170 4.00 3.59 8.80
CA SER A 170 3.33 3.92 7.54
C SER A 170 4.28 3.78 6.34
N GLU A 171 5.51 4.26 6.47
CA GLU A 171 6.54 4.15 5.43
C GLU A 171 6.89 2.68 5.17
N THR A 172 7.15 1.91 6.21
CA THR A 172 7.46 0.47 6.11
C THR A 172 6.33 -0.31 5.45
N TYR A 173 5.09 -0.06 5.86
CA TYR A 173 3.92 -0.72 5.28
C TYR A 173 3.73 -0.35 3.80
N MET A 174 3.87 0.93 3.45
CA MET A 174 3.77 1.38 2.05
C MET A 174 4.88 0.79 1.17
N ASN A 175 6.10 0.74 1.68
CA ASN A 175 7.23 0.13 0.97
C ASN A 175 7.00 -1.38 0.78
N ALA A 176 6.48 -2.07 1.80
CA ALA A 176 6.14 -3.49 1.72
C ALA A 176 5.07 -3.74 0.65
N ASN A 177 4.05 -2.89 0.63
CA ASN A 177 2.97 -2.96 -0.33
C ASN A 177 3.42 -2.66 -1.77
N ALA A 178 4.28 -1.65 -1.96
CA ALA A 178 4.86 -1.30 -3.25
C ALA A 178 5.68 -2.46 -3.82
N TYR A 179 6.54 -3.06 -3.01
CA TYR A 179 7.33 -4.21 -3.42
C TYR A 179 6.47 -5.41 -3.83
N LEU A 180 5.37 -5.68 -3.11
CA LEU A 180 4.40 -6.70 -3.52
C LEU A 180 3.86 -6.41 -4.92
N SER A 181 3.48 -5.16 -5.18
CA SER A 181 2.97 -4.73 -6.48
C SER A 181 4.01 -4.92 -7.59
N ASP A 182 5.22 -4.39 -7.38
CA ASP A 182 6.31 -4.37 -8.37
C ASP A 182 6.84 -5.77 -8.72
N ASN A 183 6.74 -6.73 -7.80
CA ASN A 183 7.20 -8.10 -7.99
C ASN A 183 6.10 -9.05 -8.51
N ASN A 184 5.19 -8.54 -9.35
CA ASN A 184 4.07 -9.29 -9.94
C ASN A 184 3.13 -9.92 -8.91
N ARG A 185 3.02 -9.35 -7.71
CA ARG A 185 2.11 -9.83 -6.66
C ARG A 185 1.13 -8.75 -6.21
N ALA A 186 0.69 -7.93 -7.16
CA ALA A 186 -0.28 -6.88 -6.91
C ALA A 186 -1.60 -7.41 -6.29
N ALA A 187 -2.03 -8.63 -6.61
CA ALA A 187 -3.16 -9.26 -5.93
C ALA A 187 -2.93 -9.42 -4.40
N VAL A 188 -1.72 -9.82 -3.99
CA VAL A 188 -1.36 -9.93 -2.56
C VAL A 188 -1.32 -8.54 -1.92
N SER A 189 -0.78 -7.54 -2.62
CA SER A 189 -0.79 -6.14 -2.17
C SER A 189 -2.21 -5.65 -1.85
N VAL A 190 -3.16 -5.87 -2.76
CA VAL A 190 -4.57 -5.47 -2.54
C VAL A 190 -5.21 -6.23 -1.36
N MET A 191 -4.86 -7.51 -1.16
CA MET A 191 -5.31 -8.25 0.03
C MET A 191 -4.77 -7.64 1.34
N VAL A 192 -3.50 -7.21 1.37
CA VAL A 192 -2.89 -6.54 2.53
C VAL A 192 -3.61 -5.21 2.82
N LEU A 193 -3.93 -4.43 1.79
CA LEU A 193 -4.71 -3.19 1.92
C LEU A 193 -6.12 -3.47 2.45
N ALA A 194 -6.81 -4.48 1.92
CA ALA A 194 -8.15 -4.86 2.34
C ALA A 194 -8.20 -5.24 3.83
N GLY A 195 -7.19 -6.00 4.30
CA GLY A 195 -7.06 -6.40 5.71
C GLY A 195 -6.82 -5.21 6.64
N GLY A 196 -5.92 -4.29 6.28
CA GLY A 196 -5.67 -3.09 7.08
C GLY A 196 -6.86 -2.15 7.12
N TRP A 197 -7.56 -1.99 5.99
CA TRP A 197 -8.76 -1.17 5.89
C TRP A 197 -9.90 -1.68 6.78
N ILE A 198 -10.19 -2.99 6.74
CA ILE A 198 -11.27 -3.55 7.57
C ILE A 198 -10.92 -3.50 9.06
N GLU A 199 -9.67 -3.73 9.46
CA GLU A 199 -9.29 -3.65 10.88
C GLU A 199 -9.40 -2.22 11.40
N GLY A 200 -8.93 -1.24 10.62
CA GLY A 200 -9.08 0.16 10.99
C GLY A 200 -10.54 0.57 11.16
N LEU A 201 -11.40 0.13 10.24
CA LEU A 201 -12.84 0.35 10.31
C LEU A 201 -13.48 -0.36 11.50
N TYR A 202 -13.07 -1.60 11.79
CA TYR A 202 -13.49 -2.35 12.98
C TYR A 202 -13.09 -1.62 14.27
N LEU A 203 -11.84 -1.22 14.43
CA LEU A 203 -11.36 -0.51 15.61
C LEU A 203 -12.14 0.80 15.82
N ALA A 204 -12.30 1.61 14.77
CA ALA A 204 -13.09 2.83 14.82
C ALA A 204 -14.56 2.55 15.22
N SER A 205 -15.21 1.60 14.54
CA SER A 205 -16.60 1.24 14.80
C SER A 205 -16.82 0.72 16.22
N SER A 206 -15.88 -0.06 16.74
CA SER A 206 -15.94 -0.65 18.09
C SER A 206 -15.91 0.40 19.21
N LEU A 207 -15.31 1.58 18.97
CA LEU A 207 -15.25 2.69 19.92
C LEU A 207 -16.54 3.52 19.99
N THR A 208 -17.46 3.31 19.05
CA THR A 208 -18.80 3.94 19.08
C THR A 208 -19.79 3.16 19.95
N ASN A 209 -19.46 1.91 20.29
CA ASN A 209 -20.37 0.96 20.94
C ASN A 209 -21.73 0.85 20.21
N GLY A 210 -21.73 0.94 18.87
CA GLY A 210 -22.93 0.80 18.05
C GLY A 210 -23.93 1.94 18.18
N SER A 211 -23.50 3.14 18.58
CA SER A 211 -24.39 4.30 18.71
C SER A 211 -23.89 5.49 17.90
N VAL A 212 -24.79 6.09 17.11
CA VAL A 212 -24.53 7.32 16.35
C VAL A 212 -24.33 8.55 17.25
N GLU A 213 -24.81 8.49 18.50
CA GLU A 213 -24.63 9.58 19.47
C GLU A 213 -23.25 9.54 20.15
N ASN A 214 -22.60 8.37 20.17
CA ASN A 214 -21.29 8.22 20.77
C ASN A 214 -20.21 8.67 19.79
N ASN A 215 -19.51 9.74 20.13
CA ASN A 215 -18.41 10.28 19.33
C ASN A 215 -18.85 10.62 17.90
N LYS A 216 -19.77 11.57 17.74
CA LYS A 216 -20.33 12.00 16.43
C LYS A 216 -19.28 12.21 15.35
N ASN A 217 -18.15 12.84 15.69
CA ASN A 217 -17.04 13.02 14.75
C ASN A 217 -16.46 11.68 14.27
N LEU A 218 -16.34 10.67 15.14
CA LEU A 218 -15.87 9.34 14.76
C LEU A 218 -16.91 8.61 13.91
N VAL A 219 -18.20 8.73 14.26
CA VAL A 219 -19.32 8.17 13.49
C VAL A 219 -19.29 8.73 12.07
N GLU A 220 -19.29 10.05 11.92
CA GLU A 220 -19.24 10.72 10.62
C GLU A 220 -18.08 10.22 9.76
N ARG A 221 -16.93 10.06 10.39
CA ARG A 221 -15.68 9.58 9.79
C ARG A 221 -15.73 8.11 9.37
N ILE A 222 -16.44 7.26 10.11
CA ILE A 222 -16.78 5.89 9.72
C ILE A 222 -17.71 5.92 8.50
N LEU A 223 -18.72 6.78 8.49
CA LEU A 223 -19.68 6.86 7.38
C LEU A 223 -19.01 7.30 6.07
N TYR A 224 -18.05 8.22 6.12
CA TYR A 224 -17.25 8.62 4.95
C TYR A 224 -16.41 7.48 4.35
N GLN A 225 -16.21 6.37 5.07
CA GLN A 225 -15.53 5.18 4.52
C GLN A 225 -16.29 4.52 3.37
N LYS A 226 -17.55 4.91 3.13
CA LYS A 226 -18.27 4.56 1.90
C LYS A 226 -17.44 4.87 0.64
N LEU A 227 -16.77 6.03 0.59
CA LEU A 227 -15.99 6.46 -0.56
C LEU A 227 -14.68 5.67 -0.72
N SER A 228 -14.03 5.33 0.39
CA SER A 228 -12.81 4.52 0.36
C SER A 228 -13.09 3.06 0.02
N LEU A 229 -14.25 2.53 0.43
CA LEU A 229 -14.72 1.21 0.04
C LEU A 229 -14.91 1.08 -1.48
N GLU A 230 -15.48 2.10 -2.13
CA GLU A 230 -15.59 2.12 -3.61
C GLU A 230 -14.21 2.03 -4.26
N THR A 231 -13.22 2.74 -3.73
CA THR A 231 -11.84 2.70 -4.22
C THR A 231 -11.23 1.30 -4.01
N LEU A 232 -11.42 0.70 -2.84
CA LEU A 232 -10.95 -0.65 -2.53
C LEU A 232 -11.58 -1.70 -3.46
N LEU A 233 -12.90 -1.61 -3.71
CA LEU A 233 -13.61 -2.49 -4.63
C LEU A 233 -13.05 -2.37 -6.05
N ASN A 234 -12.82 -1.16 -6.56
CA ASN A 234 -12.22 -0.95 -7.88
C ASN A 234 -10.81 -1.58 -7.99
N MET A 235 -10.01 -1.49 -6.92
CA MET A 235 -8.69 -2.12 -6.87
C MET A 235 -8.79 -3.65 -6.87
N LEU A 236 -9.73 -4.22 -6.10
CA LEU A 236 -9.98 -5.66 -6.09
C LEU A 236 -10.46 -6.15 -7.46
N GLU A 237 -11.39 -5.43 -8.10
CA GLU A 237 -11.95 -5.81 -9.41
C GLU A 237 -10.88 -5.89 -10.52
N THR A 238 -9.79 -5.12 -10.41
CA THR A 238 -8.63 -5.20 -11.31
C THR A 238 -7.98 -6.58 -11.31
N TYR A 239 -8.13 -7.35 -10.22
CA TYR A 239 -7.53 -8.68 -10.05
C TYR A 239 -8.57 -9.79 -9.84
N GLN A 240 -9.81 -9.59 -10.31
CA GLN A 240 -10.93 -10.53 -10.09
C GLN A 240 -10.70 -11.95 -10.62
N ASP A 241 -9.77 -12.15 -11.55
CA ASP A 241 -9.39 -13.48 -12.05
C ASP A 241 -8.69 -14.34 -10.99
N ASN A 242 -8.15 -13.70 -9.94
CA ASN A 242 -7.65 -14.40 -8.77
C ASN A 242 -8.84 -14.86 -7.90
N PRO A 243 -8.98 -16.17 -7.61
CA PRO A 243 -10.13 -16.70 -6.90
C PRO A 243 -10.27 -16.19 -5.46
N ASP A 244 -9.16 -15.83 -4.80
CA ASP A 244 -9.20 -15.26 -3.45
C ASP A 244 -9.64 -13.79 -3.49
N ILE A 245 -9.25 -13.04 -4.52
CA ILE A 245 -9.77 -11.68 -4.76
C ILE A 245 -11.26 -11.72 -5.09
N ALA A 246 -11.72 -12.66 -5.92
CA ALA A 246 -13.14 -12.81 -6.24
C ALA A 246 -14.00 -13.04 -5.00
N LYS A 247 -13.52 -13.83 -4.03
CA LYS A 247 -14.17 -14.00 -2.72
C LYS A 247 -14.23 -12.68 -1.95
N LEU A 248 -13.12 -11.95 -1.89
CA LEU A 248 -13.06 -10.64 -1.21
C LEU A 248 -14.03 -9.63 -1.83
N ILE A 249 -14.14 -9.58 -3.16
CA ILE A 249 -15.11 -8.72 -3.84
C ILE A 249 -16.53 -9.03 -3.37
N GLY A 250 -16.90 -10.31 -3.25
CA GLY A 250 -18.21 -10.71 -2.71
C GLY A 250 -18.43 -10.18 -1.29
N ILE A 251 -17.47 -10.38 -0.40
CA ILE A 251 -17.53 -9.92 1.00
C ILE A 251 -17.66 -8.39 1.07
N PHE A 252 -16.84 -7.64 0.33
CA PHE A 252 -16.88 -6.18 0.34
C PHE A 252 -18.13 -5.61 -0.36
N LYS A 253 -18.75 -6.32 -1.30
CA LYS A 253 -20.06 -5.94 -1.87
C LYS A 253 -21.20 -6.11 -0.87
N GLU A 254 -21.15 -7.12 0.01
CA GLU A 254 -22.10 -7.21 1.12
C GLU A 254 -21.93 -6.04 2.11
N LEU A 255 -20.69 -5.63 2.40
CA LEU A 255 -20.43 -4.45 3.22
C LEU A 255 -20.89 -3.16 2.52
N GLN A 256 -20.71 -3.06 1.20
CA GLN A 256 -21.19 -1.93 0.40
C GLN A 256 -22.70 -1.77 0.53
N ALA A 257 -23.47 -2.87 0.51
CA ALA A 257 -24.91 -2.83 0.70
C ALA A 257 -25.33 -2.26 2.08
N ALA A 258 -24.50 -2.43 3.12
CA ALA A 258 -24.71 -1.78 4.41
C ALA A 258 -24.40 -0.27 4.34
N PHE A 259 -23.30 0.11 3.68
CA PHE A 259 -22.97 1.51 3.42
C PHE A 259 -23.95 2.22 2.47
N ASP A 260 -24.71 1.50 1.65
CA ASP A 260 -25.74 2.08 0.78
C ASP A 260 -26.89 2.73 1.54
N LYS A 261 -27.03 2.45 2.84
CA LYS A 261 -27.96 3.15 3.74
C LYS A 261 -27.45 4.52 4.20
N VAL A 262 -26.17 4.81 4.01
CA VAL A 262 -25.57 6.12 4.30
C VAL A 262 -25.92 7.10 3.19
N THR A 263 -26.50 8.23 3.59
CA THR A 263 -26.82 9.35 2.70
C THR A 263 -25.82 10.48 2.90
N ILE A 264 -25.22 10.97 1.80
CA ILE A 264 -24.34 12.13 1.81
C ILE A 264 -25.06 13.24 1.06
N VAL A 265 -25.39 14.33 1.76
CA VAL A 265 -26.10 15.49 1.22
C VAL A 265 -25.14 16.67 1.20
N ASN A 266 -24.88 17.25 0.02
CA ASN A 266 -24.13 18.50 -0.06
C ASN A 266 -25.01 19.64 0.43
N THR A 267 -24.59 20.30 1.50
CA THR A 267 -25.29 21.43 2.12
C THR A 267 -24.82 22.78 1.56
N SER A 268 -23.69 22.81 0.85
CA SER A 268 -23.25 23.98 0.07
C SER A 268 -23.07 23.68 -1.43
N PRO A 269 -23.16 24.71 -2.29
CA PRO A 269 -22.65 24.61 -3.65
C PRO A 269 -21.17 24.23 -3.64
N ILE A 270 -20.74 23.49 -4.67
CA ILE A 270 -19.33 23.18 -4.89
C ILE A 270 -18.63 24.47 -5.31
N GLU A 271 -17.76 24.99 -4.46
CA GLU A 271 -16.96 26.19 -4.72
C GLU A 271 -15.52 25.80 -5.10
N ALA A 272 -15.02 26.34 -6.20
CA ALA A 272 -13.62 26.23 -6.58
C ALA A 272 -12.87 27.50 -6.17
N ILE A 273 -12.03 27.41 -5.15
CA ILE A 273 -11.17 28.51 -4.70
C ILE A 273 -9.78 28.31 -5.31
N THR A 274 -9.41 29.15 -6.28
CA THR A 274 -8.07 29.14 -6.87
C THR A 274 -7.16 30.12 -6.16
N ASP A 275 -6.19 29.60 -5.42
CA ASP A 275 -5.02 30.35 -4.96
C ASP A 275 -4.04 30.48 -6.14
N THR A 276 -4.06 31.65 -6.78
CA THR A 276 -3.21 31.97 -7.94
C THR A 276 -1.73 32.11 -7.58
N VAL A 277 -1.39 32.35 -6.31
CA VAL A 277 0.00 32.47 -5.83
C VAL A 277 0.60 31.08 -5.62
N ARG A 278 -0.16 30.17 -5.00
CA ARG A 278 0.24 28.76 -4.80
C ARG A 278 -0.06 27.86 -5.99
N ARG A 279 -0.71 28.40 -7.04
CA ARG A 279 -1.24 27.65 -8.20
C ARG A 279 -2.07 26.44 -7.77
N LEU A 280 -2.83 26.59 -6.69
CA LEU A 280 -3.63 25.53 -6.10
C LEU A 280 -5.10 25.89 -6.27
N THR A 281 -5.88 24.98 -6.87
CA THR A 281 -7.34 25.09 -6.85
C THR A 281 -7.88 24.12 -5.81
N THR A 282 -8.58 24.64 -4.82
CA THR A 282 -9.25 23.85 -3.79
C THR A 282 -10.74 23.84 -4.07
N ILE A 283 -11.28 22.65 -4.29
CA ILE A 283 -12.72 22.44 -4.37
C ILE A 283 -13.24 22.27 -2.94
N ARG A 284 -14.21 23.08 -2.54
CA ARG A 284 -14.87 23.02 -1.22
C ARG A 284 -16.37 22.84 -1.41
N ALA A 285 -16.92 21.88 -0.68
CA ALA A 285 -18.35 21.76 -0.46
C ALA A 285 -18.55 21.36 1.01
N GLU A 286 -19.55 21.95 1.66
CA GLU A 286 -20.05 21.45 2.93
C GLU A 286 -21.02 20.30 2.62
N SER A 287 -20.92 19.21 3.38
CA SER A 287 -21.80 18.06 3.26
C SER A 287 -22.19 17.53 4.63
N GLU A 288 -23.45 17.13 4.76
CA GLU A 288 -23.97 16.38 5.90
C GLU A 288 -24.05 14.89 5.51
N ILE A 289 -23.70 14.02 6.44
CA ILE A 289 -23.73 12.57 6.25
C ILE A 289 -24.61 11.95 7.33
N GLU A 290 -25.62 11.22 6.88
CA GLU A 290 -26.69 10.71 7.74
C GLU A 290 -26.87 9.21 7.54
N ILE A 291 -27.27 8.55 8.63
CA ILE A 291 -27.65 7.14 8.66
C ILE A 291 -28.67 6.94 9.77
N GLU A 292 -29.64 6.04 9.57
CA GLU A 292 -30.55 5.64 10.64
C GLU A 292 -29.78 4.87 11.74
N PRO A 293 -30.10 5.06 13.03
CA PRO A 293 -29.40 4.38 14.13
C PRO A 293 -29.37 2.85 14.00
N GLU A 294 -30.48 2.25 13.56
CA GLU A 294 -30.57 0.80 13.33
C GLU A 294 -29.67 0.33 12.19
N ASP A 295 -29.49 1.16 11.16
CA ASP A 295 -28.60 0.87 10.04
C ASP A 295 -27.13 1.01 10.44
N PHE A 296 -26.81 1.96 11.33
CA PHE A 296 -25.47 2.08 11.91
C PHE A 296 -25.08 0.86 12.73
N VAL A 297 -25.97 0.37 13.60
CA VAL A 297 -25.76 -0.89 14.34
C VAL A 297 -25.50 -2.05 13.38
N ARG A 298 -26.29 -2.16 12.30
CA ARG A 298 -26.11 -3.20 11.28
C ARG A 298 -24.77 -3.07 10.55
N LEU A 299 -24.35 -1.86 10.22
CA LEU A 299 -23.05 -1.58 9.62
C LEU A 299 -21.90 -2.03 10.54
N CYS A 300 -21.91 -1.58 11.81
CA CYS A 300 -20.91 -2.00 12.81
C CYS A 300 -20.85 -3.52 12.94
N LYS A 301 -22.00 -4.19 13.01
CA LYS A 301 -22.07 -5.64 13.10
C LYS A 301 -21.49 -6.33 11.87
N LYS A 302 -21.79 -5.84 10.65
CA LYS A 302 -21.24 -6.40 9.41
C LYS A 302 -19.72 -6.26 9.36
N ILE A 303 -19.19 -5.11 9.81
CA ILE A 303 -17.74 -4.88 9.92
C ILE A 303 -17.11 -5.92 10.88
N GLU A 304 -17.71 -6.12 12.06
CA GLU A 304 -17.25 -7.09 13.06
C GLU A 304 -17.31 -8.54 12.55
N GLU A 305 -18.38 -8.92 11.84
CA GLU A 305 -18.52 -10.23 11.20
C GLU A 305 -17.37 -10.49 10.21
N ILE A 306 -17.13 -9.56 9.28
CA ILE A 306 -16.06 -9.69 8.26
C ILE A 306 -14.69 -9.80 8.93
N ARG A 307 -14.42 -8.94 9.93
CA ARG A 307 -13.17 -8.98 10.66
C ARG A 307 -12.99 -10.31 11.38
N SER A 308 -14.03 -10.81 12.05
CA SER A 308 -14.00 -12.08 12.77
C SER A 308 -13.68 -13.25 11.85
N ASP A 309 -14.22 -13.25 10.63
CA ASP A 309 -13.91 -14.26 9.63
C ASP A 309 -12.42 -14.21 9.20
N PHE A 310 -11.85 -13.01 9.06
CA PHE A 310 -10.45 -12.85 8.62
C PHE A 310 -9.42 -13.28 9.68
N VAL A 311 -9.73 -13.11 10.96
CA VAL A 311 -8.84 -13.51 12.07
C VAL A 311 -9.05 -14.97 12.55
N SER A 312 -9.97 -15.70 11.89
CA SER A 312 -10.34 -17.08 12.25
C SER A 312 -9.42 -18.18 11.71
#